data_AF-A0A6N9UEK8-F1
#
_entry.id   AF-A0A6N9UEK8-F1
#
_cell.length_a   1.000
_cell.length_b   1.000
_cell.length_c   1.000
_cell.angle_alpha   90.00
_cell.angle_beta   90.00
_cell.angle_gamma   90.00
#
_symmetry.space_group_name_H-M   'P 1'
#
loop_
_entity.id
_entity.type
_entity.pdbx_description
1 polymer ?
#
loop_
_entity_poly.entity_id
_entity_poly.type
_entity_poly.pdbx_seq_one_letter_code
_entity_poly.pdbx_strand_id
1 'polypeptide(L)'
;MPWRDPDFAAPGTEVPSADPSHHWGEARRAGHRRHRGSAGCRPPGFDREKYKARHKVECRIGLVKQARGVATRYEKLAVRHEAAIQLTLIRQAL
;
A
#
# COMPACT_ATOMS: atom_id res chain seq x y z
N MET A 1 -46.79 -7.88 -4.80
CA MET A 1 -45.98 -7.72 -3.57
C MET A 1 -46.30 -8.93 -2.66
N PRO A 2 -45.72 -10.11 -2.92
CA PRO A 2 -46.09 -11.38 -2.29
C PRO A 2 -45.19 -11.74 -1.09
N TRP A 3 -45.38 -11.07 0.05
CA TRP A 3 -44.54 -11.28 1.25
C TRP A 3 -45.33 -11.22 2.55
N ARG A 4 -46.55 -11.75 2.54
CA ARG A 4 -47.40 -11.78 3.74
C ARG A 4 -48.20 -13.08 3.85
N ASP A 5 -47.57 -14.21 3.55
CA ASP A 5 -48.08 -15.54 3.86
C ASP A 5 -47.28 -16.12 5.05
N PRO A 6 -47.90 -16.40 6.20
CA PRO A 6 -47.21 -16.88 7.40
C PRO A 6 -46.76 -18.35 7.33
N ASP A 7 -47.21 -19.10 6.32
CA ASP A 7 -46.92 -20.54 6.14
C ASP A 7 -45.89 -20.83 5.03
N PHE A 8 -45.22 -19.81 4.47
CA PHE A 8 -44.12 -20.01 3.51
C PHE A 8 -42.85 -20.49 4.23
N ALA A 9 -42.82 -21.77 4.62
CA ALA A 9 -41.63 -22.45 5.11
C ALA A 9 -40.66 -22.68 3.94
N ALA A 10 -39.57 -21.90 3.90
CA ALA A 10 -38.52 -22.08 2.92
C ALA A 10 -37.88 -23.49 3.09
N PRO A 11 -37.81 -24.31 2.04
CA PRO A 11 -37.20 -25.63 2.15
C PRO A 11 -35.70 -25.49 2.43
N GLY A 12 -35.27 -26.05 3.56
CA GLY A 12 -33.88 -26.46 3.83
C GLY A 12 -32.84 -25.36 3.64
N THR A 13 -32.75 -24.42 4.58
CA THR A 13 -31.54 -23.60 4.73
C THR A 13 -30.49 -24.35 5.54
N GLU A 14 -30.02 -25.49 5.01
CA GLU A 14 -28.65 -25.90 5.30
C GLU A 14 -27.74 -24.93 4.56
N VAL A 15 -27.42 -23.83 5.22
CA VAL A 15 -26.34 -22.95 4.79
C VAL A 15 -25.06 -23.73 5.08
N PRO A 16 -24.25 -24.14 4.08
CA PRO A 16 -22.95 -24.70 4.37
C PRO A 16 -22.12 -23.59 5.02
N SER A 17 -22.00 -23.66 6.35
CA SER A 17 -21.14 -22.81 7.16
C SER A 17 -19.68 -23.16 6.89
N ALA A 18 -19.20 -22.74 5.73
CA ALA A 18 -17.79 -22.71 5.39
C ALA A 18 -17.58 -21.48 4.53
N ASP A 19 -17.37 -20.34 5.19
CA ASP A 19 -16.96 -19.10 4.54
C ASP A 19 -15.72 -19.41 3.65
N PRO A 20 -15.84 -19.38 2.30
CA PRO A 20 -14.78 -19.82 1.40
C PRO A 20 -13.50 -18.98 1.51
N SER A 21 -13.55 -17.86 2.23
CA SER A 21 -12.42 -16.96 2.46
C SER A 21 -11.32 -17.56 3.35
N HIS A 22 -11.62 -18.58 4.16
CA HIS A 22 -10.62 -19.21 5.06
C HIS A 22 -9.52 -19.99 4.31
N HIS A 23 -9.85 -20.63 3.18
CA HIS A 23 -8.87 -21.43 2.41
C HIS A 23 -7.90 -20.56 1.57
N TRP A 24 -8.36 -19.39 1.12
CA TRP A 24 -7.51 -18.40 0.43
C TRP A 24 -6.38 -17.89 1.32
N GLY A 25 -6.62 -17.81 2.64
CA GLY A 25 -5.60 -17.49 3.63
C GLY A 25 -4.48 -18.53 3.68
N GLU A 26 -4.81 -19.81 3.52
CA GLU A 26 -3.82 -20.91 3.51
C GLU A 26 -3.02 -20.96 2.23
N ALA A 27 -3.66 -20.81 1.07
CA ALA A 27 -2.99 -20.73 -0.22
C ALA A 27 -2.01 -19.54 -0.26
N ARG A 28 -2.42 -18.37 0.25
CA ARG A 28 -1.57 -17.17 0.36
C ARG A 28 -0.40 -17.37 1.33
N ARG A 29 -0.62 -18.05 2.46
CA ARG A 29 0.44 -18.42 3.43
C ARG A 29 1.42 -19.43 2.84
N ALA A 30 0.93 -20.42 2.09
CA ALA A 30 1.75 -21.44 1.44
C ALA A 30 2.62 -20.84 0.32
N GLY A 31 2.08 -19.94 -0.51
CA GLY A 31 2.84 -19.20 -1.50
C GLY A 31 3.94 -18.32 -0.87
N HIS A 32 3.62 -17.61 0.20
CA HIS A 32 4.61 -16.82 0.95
C HIS A 32 5.72 -17.67 1.57
N ARG A 33 5.45 -18.92 1.98
CA ARG A 33 6.48 -19.83 2.49
C ARG A 33 7.38 -20.35 1.37
N ARG A 34 6.82 -20.67 0.19
CA ARG A 34 7.57 -21.14 -0.98
C ARG A 34 8.48 -20.05 -1.56
N HIS A 35 8.11 -18.78 -1.45
CA HIS A 35 8.97 -17.64 -1.81
C HIS A 35 10.12 -17.40 -0.82
N ARG A 36 10.18 -18.10 0.32
CA ARG A 36 11.34 -18.05 1.21
C ARG A 36 12.34 -19.10 0.76
N GLY A 37 13.48 -18.68 0.23
CA GLY A 37 14.58 -19.59 -0.10
C GLY A 37 15.03 -20.44 1.11
N SER A 38 15.86 -21.45 0.88
CA SER A 38 16.32 -22.45 1.88
C SER A 38 16.92 -21.86 3.16
N ALA A 39 17.38 -20.60 3.14
CA ALA A 39 17.80 -19.83 4.30
C ALA A 39 16.64 -19.34 5.20
N GLY A 40 15.41 -19.78 4.95
CA GLY A 40 14.22 -19.46 5.74
C GLY A 40 14.03 -17.96 5.90
N CYS A 41 14.10 -17.18 4.82
CA CYS A 41 14.11 -15.70 4.80
C CYS A 41 14.18 -15.04 6.17
N ARG A 42 15.34 -15.13 6.81
CA ARG A 42 15.71 -14.17 7.84
C ARG A 42 15.59 -12.80 7.17
N PRO A 43 14.67 -11.93 7.59
CA PRO A 43 14.60 -10.58 7.04
C PRO A 43 16.01 -9.99 7.16
N PRO A 44 16.56 -9.32 6.12
CA PRO A 44 17.82 -8.62 6.27
C PRO A 44 17.72 -7.80 7.55
N GLY A 45 18.69 -7.96 8.45
CA GLY A 45 18.61 -7.42 9.80
C GLY A 45 18.14 -5.97 9.73
N PHE A 46 17.03 -5.67 10.42
CA PHE A 46 16.44 -4.35 10.37
C PHE A 46 17.41 -3.35 10.99
N ASP A 47 18.14 -2.66 10.14
CA ASP A 47 19.06 -1.61 10.51
C ASP A 47 18.24 -0.33 10.69
N ARG A 48 18.00 0.02 11.95
CA ARG A 48 17.23 1.22 12.33
C ARG A 48 17.86 2.50 11.80
N GLU A 49 19.19 2.57 11.75
CA GLU A 49 19.89 3.78 11.30
C GLU A 49 19.82 3.92 9.79
N LYS A 50 20.01 2.83 9.03
CA LYS A 50 19.76 2.83 7.58
C LYS A 50 18.30 3.13 7.25
N TYR A 51 17.36 2.61 8.03
CA TYR A 51 15.94 2.90 7.86
C TYR A 51 15.64 4.38 8.10
N LYS A 52 16.14 4.97 9.19
CA LYS A 52 16.00 6.41 9.48
C LYS A 52 16.63 7.27 8.38
N ALA A 53 17.81 6.91 7.90
CA ALA A 53 18.48 7.63 6.80
C ALA A 53 17.64 7.58 5.52
N ARG A 54 17.12 6.41 5.15
CA ARG A 54 16.24 6.25 3.99
C ARG A 54 14.92 7.02 4.15
N HIS A 55 14.33 7.00 5.34
CA HIS A 55 13.08 7.72 5.63
C HIS A 55 13.24 9.23 5.38
N LYS A 56 14.37 9.84 5.79
CA LYS A 56 14.64 11.26 5.51
C LYS A 56 14.63 11.56 4.01
N VAL A 57 15.23 10.68 3.19
CA VAL A 57 15.24 10.81 1.73
C VAL A 57 13.84 10.66 1.14
N GLU A 58 13.11 9.62 1.56
CA GLU A 58 11.75 9.33 1.07
C GLU A 58 10.77 10.46 1.42
N CYS A 59 10.83 10.98 2.65
CA CYS A 59 10.06 12.15 3.06
C CYS A 59 10.35 13.33 2.13
N ARG A 60 11.63 13.61 1.83
CA ARG A 60 11.98 14.74 0.98
C ARG A 60 11.47 14.59 -0.45
N ILE A 61 11.56 13.38 -1.01
CA ILE A 61 10.98 13.07 -2.33
C ILE A 61 9.46 13.20 -2.31
N GLY A 62 8.80 12.75 -1.24
CA GLY A 62 7.35 12.89 -1.06
C GLY A 62 6.91 14.36 -1.06
N LEU A 63 7.71 15.24 -0.46
CA LEU A 63 7.45 16.67 -0.39
C LEU A 63 7.61 17.37 -1.74
N VAL A 64 8.64 17.01 -2.51
CA VAL A 64 8.80 17.47 -3.90
C VAL A 64 7.62 17.00 -4.75
N LYS A 65 7.17 15.75 -4.57
CA LYS A 65 5.98 15.21 -5.26
C LYS A 65 4.68 15.94 -4.89
N GLN A 66 4.51 16.36 -3.63
CA GLN A 66 3.34 17.17 -3.23
C GLN A 66 3.36 18.56 -3.87
N ALA A 67 4.54 19.16 -4.03
CA ALA A 67 4.70 20.45 -4.66
C ALA A 67 4.55 20.43 -6.20
N ARG A 68 4.64 19.26 -6.83
CA ARG A 68 4.45 19.06 -8.28
C ARG A 68 3.11 19.59 -8.81
N GLY A 69 2.09 19.73 -7.97
CA GLY A 69 0.83 20.36 -8.34
C GLY A 69 0.95 21.85 -8.74
N VAL A 70 1.98 22.54 -8.24
CA VAL A 70 2.28 23.95 -8.58
C VAL A 70 3.02 24.07 -9.92
N ALA A 71 3.74 23.01 -10.33
CA ALA A 71 4.60 22.99 -11.51
C ALA A 71 3.85 22.51 -12.77
N THR A 72 2.69 23.09 -13.07
CA THR A 72 1.99 22.76 -14.33
C THR A 72 2.71 23.45 -15.50
N ARG A 73 3.19 22.63 -16.45
CA ARG A 73 3.79 22.94 -17.78
C ARG A 73 5.29 23.17 -17.92
N TYR A 74 6.05 23.46 -16.86
CA TYR A 74 7.44 23.92 -17.04
C TYR A 74 8.56 22.93 -16.67
N GLU A 75 8.24 21.75 -16.13
CA GLU A 75 9.24 20.77 -15.65
C GLU A 75 10.02 20.01 -16.75
N LYS A 76 9.84 20.33 -18.05
CA LYS A 76 10.65 19.72 -19.11
C LYS A 76 12.11 20.17 -19.09
N LEU A 77 12.39 21.37 -18.57
CA LEU A 77 13.74 21.91 -18.50
C LEU A 77 14.35 21.59 -17.13
N ALA A 78 15.54 20.99 -17.14
CA ALA A 78 16.29 20.64 -15.92
C ALA A 78 16.45 21.84 -14.98
N VAL A 79 16.75 23.03 -15.52
CA VAL A 79 16.91 24.27 -14.75
C VAL A 79 15.64 24.65 -13.97
N ARG A 80 14.46 24.49 -14.60
CA ARG A 80 13.18 24.82 -13.96
C ARG A 80 12.80 23.78 -12.91
N HIS A 81 13.12 22.51 -13.16
CA HIS A 81 12.94 21.45 -12.18
C HIS A 81 13.84 21.65 -10.96
N GLU A 82 15.10 22.04 -11.18
CA GLU A 82 16.04 22.39 -10.11
C GLU A 82 15.53 23.57 -9.27
N ALA A 83 15.07 24.65 -9.91
CA ALA A 83 14.50 25.80 -9.21
C ALA A 83 13.26 25.43 -8.40
N ALA A 84 12.38 24.55 -8.93
CA ALA A 84 11.24 24.05 -8.20
C ALA A 84 11.66 23.23 -6.97
N ILE A 85 12.67 22.35 -7.11
CA ILE A 85 13.26 21.65 -5.97
C ILE A 85 13.75 22.68 -4.95
N GLN A 86 14.61 23.63 -5.33
CA GLN A 86 15.16 24.63 -4.41
C GLN A 86 14.07 25.43 -3.68
N LEU A 87 13.02 25.87 -4.38
CA LEU A 87 11.89 26.58 -3.79
C LEU A 87 11.17 25.70 -2.74
N THR A 88 10.93 24.42 -3.06
CA THR A 88 10.37 23.47 -2.08
C THR A 88 11.33 23.19 -0.95
N LEU A 89 12.64 23.32 -1.17
CA LEU A 89 13.61 23.16 -0.12
C LEU A 89 13.52 24.32 0.88
N ILE A 90 13.54 25.54 0.37
CA ILE A 90 13.46 26.80 1.12
C ILE A 90 12.15 26.88 1.89
N ARG A 91 11.01 26.57 1.26
CA ARG A 91 9.68 26.59 1.89
C ARG A 91 9.56 25.67 3.11
N GLN A 92 10.42 24.66 3.25
CA GLN A 92 10.42 23.74 4.38
C GLN A 92 11.50 23.99 5.42
N ALA A 93 12.49 24.81 5.06
CA ALA A 93 13.54 25.24 5.96
C ALA A 93 13.14 26.49 6.75
N LEU A 94 12.15 27.23 6.25
CA LEU A 94 11.46 28.34 6.92
C LEU A 94 10.20 27.82 7.61
#